data_AF-A0A932KID3-F1
#
_entry.id   AF-A0A932KID3-F1
#
_cell.length_a   1.000
_cell.length_b   1.000
_cell.length_c   1.000
_cell.angle_alpha   90.00
_cell.angle_beta   90.00
_cell.angle_gamma   90.00
#
_symmetry.space_group_name_H-M   'P 1'
#
loop_
_entity.id
_entity.type
_entity.pdbx_description
1 polymer ?
#
loop_
_entity_poly.entity_id
_entity_poly.type
_entity_poly.pdbx_seq_one_letter_code
_entity_poly.pdbx_strand_id
1 'polypeptide(L)'
;MEHEHRQSLRLLTKTILNVLLVWGLANVIPMYFVITGSWVAYIVIGALITLLNFFVRPILYVISLPFKLFATILALIIVNGLFVQLLYEASLFLDQSLVTLDIQGGLMGWSIVAIAFGLSNWLMKIALK
;
A
#
# COMPACT_ATOMS: atom_id res chain seq x y z
N MET A 1 -8.96 -3.75 -29.76
CA MET A 1 -7.54 -3.98 -29.40
C MET A 1 -6.87 -2.76 -28.76
N GLU A 2 -7.19 -1.52 -29.16
CA GLU A 2 -6.57 -0.30 -28.59
C GLU A 2 -6.99 0.05 -27.15
N HIS A 3 -8.16 -0.42 -26.71
CA HIS A 3 -8.63 -0.24 -25.33
C HIS A 3 -7.94 -1.16 -24.32
N GLU A 4 -7.64 -2.41 -24.71
CA GLU A 4 -6.95 -3.36 -23.83
C GLU A 4 -5.50 -2.94 -23.54
N HIS A 5 -4.80 -2.43 -24.56
CA HIS A 5 -3.42 -1.98 -24.42
C HIS A 5 -3.26 -0.85 -23.39
N ARG A 6 -4.20 0.11 -23.37
CA ARG A 6 -4.19 1.21 -22.39
C ARG A 6 -4.49 0.75 -20.96
N GLN A 7 -5.34 -0.27 -20.79
CA GLN A 7 -5.66 -0.82 -19.48
C GLN A 7 -4.47 -1.59 -18.89
N SER A 8 -3.82 -2.42 -19.69
CA SER A 8 -2.61 -3.15 -19.29
C SER A 8 -1.45 -2.23 -18.94
N LEU A 9 -1.21 -1.18 -19.74
CA LEU A 9 -0.18 -0.19 -19.46
C LEU A 9 -0.42 0.51 -18.11
N ARG A 10 -1.68 0.89 -17.83
CA ARG A 10 -2.04 1.56 -16.58
C ARG A 10 -1.85 0.67 -15.35
N LEU A 11 -2.12 -0.63 -15.47
CA LEU A 11 -1.88 -1.62 -14.42
C LEU A 11 -0.38 -1.82 -14.18
N LEU A 12 0.41 -1.90 -15.25
CA LEU A 12 1.87 -2.02 -15.18
C LEU A 12 2.48 -0.78 -14.50
N THR A 13 2.11 0.43 -14.93
CA THR A 13 2.61 1.67 -14.31
C THR A 13 2.26 1.75 -12.84
N LYS A 14 1.03 1.38 -12.45
CA LYS A 14 0.63 1.32 -11.04
C LYS A 14 1.46 0.33 -10.25
N THR A 15 1.71 -0.86 -10.81
CA THR A 15 2.53 -1.88 -10.16
C THR A 15 3.94 -1.37 -9.94
N ILE A 16 4.57 -0.80 -10.97
CA ILE A 16 5.91 -0.21 -10.87
C ILE A 16 5.95 0.89 -9.80
N LEU A 17 4.96 1.79 -9.76
CA LEU A 17 4.89 2.84 -8.74
C LEU A 17 4.70 2.28 -7.32
N ASN A 18 3.95 1.19 -7.16
CA ASN A 18 3.82 0.52 -5.87
C ASN A 18 5.13 -0.18 -5.46
N VAL A 19 5.86 -0.81 -6.39
CA VAL A 19 7.19 -1.36 -6.11
C VAL A 19 8.15 -0.25 -5.66
N LEU A 20 8.16 0.89 -6.37
CA LEU A 20 8.97 2.05 -6.00
C LEU A 20 8.56 2.66 -4.66
N LEU A 21 7.27 2.68 -4.34
CA LEU A 21 6.77 3.08 -3.02
C LEU A 21 7.34 2.18 -1.95
N VAL A 22 7.23 0.86 -2.12
CA VAL A 22 7.68 -0.13 -1.14
C VAL A 22 9.17 0.01 -0.90
N TRP A 23 9.95 0.13 -1.97
CA TRP A 23 11.37 0.41 -1.90
C TRP A 23 11.65 1.75 -1.19
N GLY A 24 10.92 2.81 -1.53
CA GLY A 24 11.05 4.12 -0.91
C GLY A 24 10.76 4.10 0.60
N LEU A 25 9.68 3.43 1.03
CA LEU A 25 9.34 3.32 2.46
C LEU A 25 10.41 2.56 3.23
N ALA A 26 10.91 1.44 2.68
CA ALA A 26 11.96 0.65 3.32
C ALA A 26 13.27 1.45 3.49
N ASN A 27 13.56 2.41 2.60
CA ASN A 27 14.76 3.24 2.69
C ASN A 27 14.58 4.53 3.50
N VAL A 28 13.39 5.14 3.46
CA VAL A 28 13.13 6.44 4.11
C VAL A 28 12.70 6.26 5.58
N ILE A 29 11.94 5.21 5.88
CA ILE A 29 11.43 4.91 7.23
C ILE A 29 11.77 3.48 7.68
N PRO A 30 13.05 3.06 7.63
CA PRO A 30 13.46 1.68 7.96
C PRO A 30 13.15 1.28 9.40
N MET A 31 13.00 2.26 10.31
CA MET A 31 12.63 2.00 11.70
C MET A 31 11.17 1.57 11.90
N TYR A 32 10.32 1.75 10.88
CA TYR A 32 8.88 1.44 10.96
C TYR A 32 8.42 0.46 9.88
N PHE A 33 9.03 0.48 8.70
CA PHE A 33 8.66 -0.37 7.56
C PHE A 33 9.86 -1.20 7.14
N VAL A 34 9.87 -2.48 7.53
CA VAL A 34 10.98 -3.40 7.29
C VAL A 34 10.56 -4.43 6.26
N ILE A 35 11.39 -4.61 5.25
CA ILE A 35 11.25 -5.71 4.29
C ILE A 35 12.51 -6.54 4.31
N THR A 36 12.32 -7.82 4.57
CA THR A 36 13.37 -8.83 4.58
C THR A 36 13.19 -9.73 3.34
N GLY A 37 14.30 -9.98 2.65
CA GLY A 37 14.32 -10.74 1.41
C GLY A 37 15.17 -10.10 0.33
N SER A 38 15.16 -10.70 -0.87
CA SER A 38 15.85 -10.17 -2.05
C SER A 38 15.05 -9.03 -2.70
N TRP A 39 15.55 -8.44 -3.79
CA TRP A 39 14.83 -7.46 -4.61
C TRP A 39 13.43 -7.94 -5.04
N VAL A 40 13.27 -9.27 -5.13
CA VAL A 40 11.99 -9.95 -5.39
C VAL A 40 10.91 -9.59 -4.35
N ALA A 41 11.28 -9.39 -3.08
CA ALA A 41 10.33 -9.04 -2.02
C ALA A 41 9.62 -7.71 -2.31
N TYR A 42 10.35 -6.70 -2.79
CA TYR A 42 9.77 -5.40 -3.17
C TYR A 42 8.77 -5.53 -4.31
N ILE A 43 9.07 -6.41 -5.28
CA ILE A 43 8.18 -6.67 -6.42
C ILE A 43 6.92 -7.38 -5.97
N VAL A 44 7.05 -8.42 -5.15
CA VAL A 44 5.93 -9.21 -4.65
C VAL A 44 5.02 -8.34 -3.77
N ILE A 45 5.58 -7.58 -2.83
CA ILE A 45 4.80 -6.67 -1.97
C ILE A 45 4.17 -5.54 -2.81
N GLY A 46 4.89 -4.95 -3.77
CA GLY A 46 4.33 -3.93 -4.67
C GLY A 46 3.18 -4.45 -5.54
N ALA A 47 3.29 -5.69 -6.04
CA ALA A 47 2.22 -6.38 -6.75
C ALA A 47 1.03 -6.67 -5.81
N LEU A 48 1.29 -7.12 -4.59
CA LEU A 48 0.28 -7.37 -3.57
C LEU A 48 -0.49 -6.10 -3.21
N ILE A 49 0.19 -4.96 -3.05
CA ILE A 49 -0.45 -3.65 -2.87
C ILE A 49 -1.37 -3.32 -4.04
N THR A 50 -0.92 -3.58 -5.27
CA THR A 50 -1.73 -3.33 -6.47
C THR A 50 -2.99 -4.18 -6.47
N LEU A 51 -2.86 -5.45 -6.12
CA LEU A 51 -3.96 -6.40 -6.02
C LEU A 51 -4.95 -5.99 -4.92
N LEU A 52 -4.46 -5.71 -3.71
CA LEU A 52 -5.28 -5.23 -2.61
C LEU A 52 -5.96 -3.92 -2.96
N ASN A 53 -5.29 -2.98 -3.62
CA ASN A 53 -5.91 -1.73 -4.07
C ASN A 53 -7.08 -1.96 -5.04
N PHE A 54 -7.08 -3.06 -5.79
CA PHE A 54 -8.20 -3.41 -6.68
C PHE A 54 -9.41 -3.94 -5.90
N PHE A 55 -9.19 -4.86 -4.95
CA PHE A 55 -10.28 -5.52 -4.20
C PHE A 55 -10.75 -4.76 -2.97
N VAL A 56 -9.81 -4.21 -2.20
CA VAL A 56 -10.04 -3.64 -0.87
C VAL A 56 -10.52 -2.20 -0.96
N ARG A 57 -10.06 -1.43 -1.95
CA ARG A 57 -10.37 0.00 -2.07
C ARG A 57 -11.87 0.31 -2.23
N PRO A 58 -12.68 -0.46 -2.99
CA PRO A 58 -14.13 -0.30 -3.01
C PRO A 58 -14.76 -0.46 -1.62
N ILE A 59 -14.30 -1.45 -0.86
CA ILE A 59 -14.82 -1.76 0.49
C ILE A 59 -14.44 -0.64 1.46
N LEU A 60 -13.16 -0.26 1.47
CA LEU A 60 -12.65 0.83 2.30
C LEU A 60 -13.33 2.17 2.00
N TYR A 61 -13.72 2.42 0.75
CA TYR A 61 -14.45 3.63 0.41
C TYR A 61 -15.80 3.68 1.15
N VAL A 62 -16.56 2.59 1.14
CA VAL A 62 -17.85 2.48 1.84
C VAL A 62 -17.67 2.65 3.35
N ILE A 63 -16.68 1.97 3.93
CA ILE A 63 -16.36 2.07 5.36
C ILE A 63 -15.94 3.50 5.73
N SER A 64 -15.23 4.20 4.84
CA SER A 64 -14.74 5.56 5.10
C SER A 64 -15.81 6.65 5.07
N LEU A 65 -16.99 6.39 4.47
CA LEU A 65 -18.05 7.39 4.30
C LEU A 65 -18.51 8.03 5.62
N PRO A 66 -18.87 7.27 6.68
CA PRO A 66 -19.26 7.87 7.95
C PRO A 66 -18.14 8.70 8.59
N PHE A 67 -16.89 8.26 8.52
CA PHE A 67 -15.76 8.93 9.17
C PHE A 67 -15.35 10.24 8.48
N LYS A 68 -15.49 10.33 7.15
CA LYS A 68 -15.15 11.54 6.38
C LYS A 68 -15.97 12.76 6.79
N LEU A 69 -17.17 12.57 7.34
CA LEU A 69 -18.05 13.67 7.75
C LEU A 69 -17.59 14.33 9.06
N PHE A 70 -16.82 13.62 9.89
CA PHE A 70 -16.49 14.09 11.24
C PHE A 70 -14.99 14.36 11.44
N ALA A 71 -14.09 13.62 10.78
CA ALA A 71 -12.65 13.81 10.96
C ALA A 71 -11.82 13.27 9.79
N THR A 72 -11.51 14.13 8.80
CA THR A 72 -10.80 13.74 7.57
C THR A 72 -9.43 13.11 7.82
N ILE A 73 -8.65 13.64 8.79
CA ILE A 73 -7.31 13.12 9.09
C ILE A 73 -7.41 11.75 9.77
N LEU A 74 -8.29 11.60 10.76
CA LEU A 74 -8.51 10.29 11.41
C LEU A 74 -9.04 9.26 10.42
N ALA A 75 -9.96 9.65 9.54
CA ALA A 75 -10.45 8.78 8.47
C ALA A 75 -9.31 8.33 7.55
N LEU A 76 -8.36 9.21 7.22
CA LEU A 76 -7.18 8.86 6.43
C LEU A 76 -6.32 7.82 7.15
N ILE A 77 -6.00 8.03 8.42
CA ILE A 77 -5.16 7.11 9.20
C ILE A 77 -5.85 5.76 9.35
N ILE A 78 -7.13 5.73 9.72
CA ILE A 78 -7.89 4.49 9.95
C ILE A 78 -8.00 3.68 8.65
N VAL A 79 -8.37 4.33 7.55
CA VAL A 79 -8.59 3.63 6.27
C VAL A 79 -7.29 3.10 5.69
N ASN A 80 -6.22 3.91 5.69
CA ASN A 80 -4.92 3.44 5.20
C ASN A 80 -4.26 2.49 6.20
N GLY A 81 -4.52 2.64 7.50
CA GLY A 81 -4.06 1.69 8.52
C GLY A 81 -4.70 0.32 8.33
N LEU A 82 -6.01 0.27 8.07
CA LEU A 82 -6.70 -0.97 7.73
C LEU A 82 -6.17 -1.58 6.42
N PHE A 83 -5.85 -0.75 5.42
CA PHE A 83 -5.19 -1.22 4.21
C PHE A 83 -3.82 -1.85 4.50
N VAL A 84 -2.99 -1.18 5.30
CA VAL A 84 -1.66 -1.64 5.68
C VAL A 84 -1.75 -2.92 6.54
N GLN A 85 -2.75 -3.03 7.41
CA GLN A 85 -3.05 -4.25 8.17
C GLN A 85 -3.35 -5.41 7.24
N LEU A 86 -4.22 -5.20 6.24
CA LEU A 86 -4.53 -6.23 5.25
C LEU A 86 -3.31 -6.60 4.40
N LEU A 87 -2.43 -5.64 4.09
CA LEU A 87 -1.18 -5.91 3.41
C LEU A 87 -0.24 -6.78 4.26
N TYR A 88 -0.11 -6.45 5.54
CA TYR A 88 0.69 -7.22 6.49
C TYR A 88 0.14 -8.64 6.61
N GLU A 89 -1.15 -8.82 6.87
CA GLU A 89 -1.78 -10.14 6.96
C GLU A 89 -1.65 -10.93 5.65
N ALA A 90 -1.87 -10.28 4.50
CA ALA A 90 -1.69 -10.93 3.20
C ALA A 90 -0.24 -11.36 2.96
N SER A 91 0.74 -10.61 3.46
CA SER A 91 2.16 -10.96 3.37
C SER A 91 2.54 -12.17 4.23
N LEU A 92 1.80 -12.45 5.31
CA LEU A 92 2.03 -13.62 6.16
C LEU A 92 1.69 -14.94 5.44
N PHE A 93 0.81 -14.90 4.44
CA PHE A 93 0.49 -16.06 3.61
C PHE A 93 1.54 -16.34 2.52
N LEU A 94 2.52 -15.44 2.34
CA LEU A 94 3.65 -15.66 1.44
C LEU A 94 4.74 -16.48 2.14
N ASP A 95 5.60 -17.10 1.32
CA ASP A 95 6.78 -17.79 1.82
C ASP A 95 7.72 -16.81 2.53
N GLN A 96 7.77 -16.93 3.86
CA GLN A 96 8.57 -16.08 4.75
C GLN A 96 10.08 -16.23 4.54
N SER A 97 10.55 -17.29 3.86
CA SER A 97 11.95 -17.41 3.46
C SER A 97 12.33 -16.48 2.31
N LEU A 98 11.33 -16.04 1.53
CA LEU A 98 11.51 -15.20 0.35
C LEU A 98 11.09 -13.75 0.60
N VAL A 99 10.01 -13.54 1.34
CA VAL A 99 9.39 -12.23 1.56
C VAL A 99 8.84 -12.13 2.97
N THR A 100 9.39 -11.19 3.74
CA THR A 100 8.83 -10.80 5.03
C THR A 100 8.60 -9.29 5.03
N LEU A 101 7.39 -8.89 5.40
CA LEU A 101 7.04 -7.51 5.68
C LEU A 101 6.78 -7.40 7.18
N ASP A 102 7.48 -6.50 7.84
CA ASP A 102 7.31 -6.23 9.27
C ASP A 102 7.09 -4.74 9.51
N ILE A 103 6.20 -4.43 10.45
CA ILE A 103 5.84 -3.06 10.82
C ILE A 103 6.17 -2.87 12.30
N GLN A 104 7.23 -2.09 12.53
CA GLN A 104 7.80 -1.88 13.85
C GLN A 104 7.37 -0.53 14.44
N GLY A 105 7.60 -0.33 15.74
CA GLY A 105 7.31 0.95 16.42
C GLY A 105 5.88 1.07 16.99
N GLY A 106 5.16 -0.03 17.14
CA GLY A 106 3.83 -0.06 17.76
C GLY A 106 2.83 0.88 17.08
N LEU A 107 1.85 1.40 17.82
CA LEU A 107 0.78 2.26 17.26
C LEU A 107 1.32 3.47 16.46
N MET A 108 2.48 4.02 16.85
CA MET A 108 3.10 5.14 16.16
C MET A 108 3.65 4.73 14.79
N GLY A 109 4.38 3.61 14.72
CA GLY A 109 4.89 3.08 13.45
C GLY A 109 3.76 2.75 12.47
N TRP A 110 2.72 2.07 12.95
CA TRP A 110 1.51 1.78 12.18
C TRP A 110 0.85 3.06 11.63
N SER A 111 0.75 4.10 12.45
CA SER A 111 0.18 5.39 12.01
C SER A 111 1.05 6.08 10.96
N ILE A 112 2.38 6.09 11.13
CA ILE A 112 3.32 6.68 10.18
C ILE A 112 3.27 5.95 8.83
N VAL A 113 3.30 4.62 8.85
CA VAL A 113 3.20 3.80 7.63
C VAL A 113 1.86 4.04 6.94
N ALA A 114 0.75 4.06 7.69
CA ALA A 114 -0.58 4.36 7.15
C ALA A 114 -0.65 5.75 6.47
N ILE A 115 -0.08 6.78 7.11
CA ILE A 115 -0.02 8.13 6.54
C ILE A 115 0.83 8.13 5.27
N ALA A 116 2.00 7.48 5.29
CA ALA A 116 2.89 7.40 4.14
C ALA A 116 2.20 6.72 2.95
N PHE A 117 1.55 5.56 3.16
CA PHE A 117 0.74 4.90 2.13
C PHE A 117 -0.40 5.78 1.61
N GLY A 118 -1.10 6.48 2.51
CA GLY A 118 -2.18 7.40 2.14
C GLY A 118 -1.70 8.54 1.26
N LEU A 119 -0.58 9.16 1.62
CA LEU A 119 0.07 10.22 0.85
C LEU A 119 0.56 9.72 -0.51
N SER A 120 1.23 8.57 -0.55
CA SER A 120 1.73 8.02 -1.81
C SER A 120 0.59 7.61 -2.74
N ASN A 121 -0.48 7.00 -2.23
CA ASN A 121 -1.67 6.69 -3.02
C ASN A 121 -2.33 7.95 -3.60
N TRP A 122 -2.34 9.05 -2.83
CA TRP A 122 -2.82 10.35 -3.30
C TRP A 122 -1.89 10.94 -4.39
N LEU A 123 -0.57 10.91 -4.20
CA LEU A 123 0.42 11.35 -5.18
C LEU A 123 0.30 10.57 -6.50
N MET A 124 0.19 9.24 -6.43
CA MET A 124 -0.02 8.41 -7.62
C MET A 124 -1.32 8.74 -8.34
N LYS A 125 -2.39 9.05 -7.61
CA LYS A 125 -3.67 9.47 -8.21
C LYS A 125 -3.52 10.79 -8.96
N ILE A 126 -2.65 11.69 -8.52
CA ILE A 126 -2.37 12.97 -9.20
C ILE A 126 -1.47 12.74 -10.41
N ALA A 127 -0.39 11.96 -10.26
CA ALA A 127 0.56 11.70 -11.34
C ALA A 127 -0.02 10.85 -12.49
N LEU A 128 -0.99 9.97 -12.20
CA LEU A 128 -1.66 9.10 -13.18
C LEU A 128 -3.04 9.61 -13.61
N LYS A 129 -3.35 10.88 -13.31
CA LYS A 129 -4.60 11.54 -13.70
C LYS A 129 -4.49 12.07 -15.12
#